data_AF-A0A812YQT5-F1
#
_entry.id   AF-A0A812YQT5-F1
#
_cell.length_a   1.000
_cell.length_b   1.000
_cell.length_c   1.000
_cell.angle_alpha   90.00
_cell.angle_beta   90.00
_cell.angle_gamma   90.00
#
_symmetry.space_group_name_H-M   'P 1'
#
loop_
_entity.id
_entity.type
_entity.pdbx_description
1 polymer ?
#
loop_
_entity_poly.entity_id
_entity_poly.type
_entity_poly.pdbx_seq_one_letter_code
_entity_poly.pdbx_strand_id
1 'polypeptide(L)'
;MSGGSLLRLFQSEYFDAHLHMHYLLRMEQSGVQDYLVNELYKMTDDDVDFYLPQLSQVALLRYSKSSLHRFLLDKAAQSMPFALKIHWLVRSISEDKTPELYENAMAMLSLCEAAMVNSTVAVGKTDEAADGPPRVQRML
;
A
#
# COMPACT_ATOMS: atom_id res chain seq x y z
N MET A 1 -29.49 8.35 8.84
CA MET A 1 -29.87 8.34 7.40
C MET A 1 -28.91 9.23 6.58
N SER A 2 -27.60 8.91 6.52
CA SER A 2 -26.62 9.78 5.84
C SER A 2 -25.61 9.04 4.93
N GLY A 3 -25.68 7.71 4.83
CA GLY A 3 -24.68 6.91 4.09
C GLY A 3 -24.64 7.14 2.57
N GLY A 4 -25.76 7.58 1.97
CA GLY A 4 -25.83 7.82 0.53
C GLY A 4 -25.08 9.06 0.04
N SER A 5 -24.84 10.05 0.91
CA SER A 5 -24.12 11.27 0.51
C SER A 5 -22.60 11.09 0.53
N LEU A 6 -22.09 10.27 1.45
CA LEU A 6 -20.64 10.06 1.61
C LEU A 6 -20.08 9.14 0.53
N LEU A 7 -20.78 8.04 0.21
CA LEU A 7 -20.37 7.17 -0.90
C LEU A 7 -20.42 7.90 -2.25
N ARG A 8 -21.40 8.79 -2.46
CA ARG A 8 -21.43 9.65 -3.66
C ARG A 8 -20.25 10.60 -3.74
N LEU A 9 -19.77 11.12 -2.59
CA LEU A 9 -18.56 11.93 -2.56
C LEU A 9 -17.33 11.12 -2.96
N PHE A 10 -17.17 9.90 -2.41
CA PHE A 10 -16.03 9.04 -2.71
C PHE A 10 -15.97 8.60 -4.19
N GLN A 11 -17.13 8.50 -4.83
CA GLN A 11 -17.26 8.15 -6.24
C GLN A 11 -17.23 9.37 -7.18
N SER A 12 -17.06 10.58 -6.64
CA SER A 12 -17.06 11.81 -7.41
C SER A 12 -15.72 12.05 -8.10
N GLU A 13 -15.77 12.73 -9.25
CA GLU A 13 -14.59 13.17 -10.03
C GLU A 13 -13.68 14.12 -9.23
N TYR A 14 -14.23 14.79 -8.21
CA TYR A 14 -13.52 15.70 -7.32
C TYR A 14 -12.85 14.98 -6.13
N PHE A 15 -12.97 13.65 -6.04
CA PHE A 15 -12.36 12.87 -4.99
C PHE A 15 -10.93 12.50 -5.34
N ASP A 16 -10.03 13.46 -5.16
CA ASP A 16 -8.61 13.30 -5.42
C ASP A 16 -7.88 12.52 -4.29
N ALA A 17 -6.60 12.22 -4.52
CA ALA A 17 -5.76 11.54 -3.55
C ALA A 17 -5.69 12.29 -2.20
N HIS A 18 -5.67 13.62 -2.22
CA HIS A 18 -5.60 14.42 -0.98
C HIS A 18 -6.86 14.28 -0.15
N LEU A 19 -8.03 14.35 -0.77
CA LEU A 19 -9.32 14.18 -0.10
C LEU A 19 -9.48 12.75 0.40
N HIS A 20 -9.07 11.77 -0.39
CA HIS A 20 -9.02 10.37 0.04
C HIS A 20 -8.19 10.22 1.33
N MET A 21 -6.96 10.74 1.35
CA MET A 21 -6.10 10.66 2.55
C MET A 21 -6.72 11.38 3.74
N HIS A 22 -7.34 12.55 3.53
CA HIS A 22 -8.05 13.25 4.61
C HIS A 22 -9.10 12.35 5.27
N TYR A 23 -9.92 11.65 4.48
CA TYR A 23 -10.94 10.75 5.02
C TYR A 23 -10.34 9.49 5.64
N LEU A 24 -9.34 8.87 5.01
CA LEU A 24 -8.69 7.66 5.51
C LEU A 24 -8.04 7.90 6.89
N LEU A 25 -7.35 9.03 7.05
CA LEU A 25 -6.65 9.36 8.29
C LEU A 25 -7.62 9.75 9.42
N ARG A 26 -8.78 10.35 9.10
CA ARG A 26 -9.73 10.86 10.12
C ARG A 26 -10.90 9.93 10.46
N MET A 27 -11.36 9.10 9.52
CA MET A 27 -12.53 8.25 9.75
C MET A 27 -12.12 6.87 10.29
N GLU A 28 -12.72 6.48 11.41
CA GLU A 28 -12.45 5.20 12.10
C GLU A 28 -13.58 4.18 11.97
N GLN A 29 -14.65 4.53 11.27
CA GLN A 29 -15.78 3.64 11.07
C GLN A 29 -15.35 2.47 10.19
N SER A 30 -15.36 1.24 10.72
CA SER A 30 -14.82 0.04 10.05
C SER A 30 -15.24 -0.08 8.58
N GLY A 31 -16.53 0.03 8.25
CA GLY A 31 -16.98 -0.09 6.86
C GLY A 31 -16.46 1.01 5.91
N VAL A 32 -16.25 2.23 6.42
CA VAL A 32 -15.64 3.32 5.63
C VAL A 32 -14.13 3.13 5.52
N GLN A 33 -13.50 2.68 6.61
CA GLN A 33 -12.07 2.45 6.69
C GLN A 33 -11.64 1.35 5.70
N ASP A 34 -12.34 0.22 5.70
CA ASP A 34 -12.06 -0.89 4.78
C ASP A 34 -12.29 -0.49 3.33
N TYR A 35 -13.33 0.31 3.04
CA TYR A 35 -13.54 0.87 1.71
C TYR A 35 -12.36 1.74 1.27
N LEU A 36 -11.93 2.68 2.11
CA LEU A 36 -10.83 3.58 1.77
C LEU A 36 -9.50 2.83 1.61
N VAL A 37 -9.19 1.85 2.48
CA VAL A 37 -7.99 1.01 2.32
C VAL A 37 -8.01 0.24 1.01
N ASN A 38 -9.16 -0.31 0.61
CA ASN A 38 -9.28 -1.01 -0.66
C ASN A 38 -9.05 -0.08 -1.87
N GLU A 39 -9.50 1.17 -1.80
CA GLU A 39 -9.23 2.14 -2.87
C GLU A 39 -7.75 2.56 -2.95
N LEU A 40 -6.95 2.41 -1.88
CA LEU A 40 -5.50 2.65 -1.93
C LEU A 40 -4.78 1.77 -2.95
N TYR A 41 -5.27 0.55 -3.21
CA TYR A 41 -4.69 -0.33 -4.23
C TYR A 41 -4.83 0.23 -5.66
N LYS A 42 -5.75 1.18 -5.88
CA LYS A 42 -5.96 1.83 -7.18
C LYS A 42 -5.15 3.11 -7.33
N MET A 43 -4.53 3.61 -6.27
CA MET A 43 -3.72 4.81 -6.30
C MET A 43 -2.36 4.57 -6.96
N THR A 44 -1.76 5.65 -7.43
CA THR A 44 -0.39 5.61 -7.92
C THR A 44 0.58 5.36 -6.77
N ASP A 45 1.69 4.69 -7.06
CA ASP A 45 2.71 4.44 -6.04
C ASP A 45 3.32 5.75 -5.53
N ASP A 46 3.42 6.80 -6.37
CA ASP A 46 3.91 8.12 -5.99
C ASP A 46 2.98 8.82 -4.98
N ASP A 47 1.66 8.76 -5.19
CA ASP A 47 0.68 9.31 -4.24
C ASP A 47 0.78 8.58 -2.90
N VAL A 48 0.85 7.24 -2.91
CA VAL A 48 0.97 6.44 -1.68
C VAL A 48 2.29 6.75 -0.96
N ASP A 49 3.40 6.83 -1.71
CA ASP A 49 4.73 7.14 -1.17
C ASP A 49 4.78 8.52 -0.51
N PHE A 50 4.11 9.52 -1.09
CA PHE A 50 4.04 10.87 -0.52
C PHE A 50 3.39 10.88 0.88
N TYR A 51 2.37 10.04 1.08
CA TYR A 51 1.63 9.93 2.34
C TYR A 51 2.14 8.82 3.27
N LEU A 52 3.22 8.13 2.90
CA LEU A 52 3.70 6.95 3.60
C LEU A 52 3.97 7.18 5.11
N PRO A 53 4.58 8.30 5.55
CA PRO A 53 4.76 8.56 6.98
C PRO A 53 3.44 8.57 7.77
N GLN A 54 2.41 9.24 7.25
CA GLN A 54 1.10 9.35 7.87
C GLN A 54 0.38 7.99 7.87
N LEU A 55 0.49 7.25 6.76
CA LEU A 55 -0.08 5.91 6.64
C LEU A 55 0.56 4.93 7.64
N SER A 56 1.88 4.94 7.78
CA SER A 56 2.60 4.12 8.76
C SER A 56 2.15 4.42 10.20
N GLN A 57 2.03 5.69 10.57
CA GLN A 57 1.58 6.08 11.90
C GLN A 57 0.16 5.59 12.19
N VAL A 58 -0.79 5.82 11.27
CA VAL A 58 -2.18 5.39 11.45
C VAL A 58 -2.30 3.86 11.44
N ALA A 59 -1.51 3.16 10.63
CA ALA A 59 -1.48 1.70 10.62
C ALA A 59 -1.11 1.12 11.99
N LEU A 60 -0.16 1.74 12.70
CA LEU A 60 0.23 1.31 14.04
C LEU A 60 -0.82 1.67 15.11
N LEU A 61 -1.38 2.88 15.05
CA LEU A 61 -2.44 3.32 15.97
C LEU A 61 -3.71 2.47 15.84
N ARG A 62 -4.00 1.99 14.63
CA ARG A 62 -5.22 1.23 14.31
C ARG A 62 -4.93 -0.21 13.93
N TYR A 63 -3.82 -0.78 14.42
CA TYR A 63 -3.32 -2.09 14.00
C TYR A 63 -4.37 -3.21 14.05
N SER A 64 -5.17 -3.25 15.12
CA SER A 64 -6.25 -4.23 15.30
C SER A 64 -7.60 -3.84 14.68
N LYS A 65 -7.79 -2.57 14.32
CA LYS A 65 -9.08 -2.00 13.88
C LYS A 65 -9.15 -1.73 12.37
N SER A 66 -8.01 -1.75 11.69
CA SER A 66 -7.87 -1.35 10.30
C SER A 66 -7.06 -2.36 9.51
N SER A 67 -7.44 -2.55 8.25
CA SER A 67 -6.71 -3.33 7.25
C SER A 67 -5.49 -2.59 6.68
N LEU A 68 -5.21 -1.34 7.10
CA LEU A 68 -4.15 -0.51 6.54
C LEU A 68 -2.74 -1.11 6.68
N HIS A 69 -2.43 -1.74 7.82
CA HIS A 69 -1.13 -2.41 7.99
C HIS A 69 -0.93 -3.55 6.98
N ARG A 70 -2.01 -4.25 6.59
CA ARG A 70 -1.96 -5.31 5.57
C ARG A 70 -1.68 -4.74 4.20
N PHE A 71 -2.35 -3.64 3.82
CA PHE A 71 -2.05 -2.93 2.58
C PHE A 71 -0.58 -2.55 2.47
N LEU A 72 -0.01 -1.99 3.55
CA LEU A 72 1.41 -1.61 3.59
C LEU A 72 2.34 -2.82 3.43
N LEU A 73 2.03 -3.94 4.09
CA LEU A 73 2.81 -5.18 3.99
C LEU A 73 2.69 -5.84 2.61
N ASP A 74 1.51 -5.81 1.99
CA ASP A 74 1.29 -6.32 0.63
C ASP A 74 2.13 -5.55 -0.40
N LYS A 75 2.21 -4.23 -0.27
CA LYS A 75 3.07 -3.38 -1.10
C LYS A 75 4.55 -3.61 -0.80
N ALA A 76 4.92 -3.81 0.47
CA ALA A 76 6.29 -4.15 0.85
C ALA A 76 6.76 -5.49 0.25
N ALA A 77 5.88 -6.50 0.18
CA ALA A 77 6.18 -7.77 -0.45
C ALA A 77 6.41 -7.67 -1.98
N GLN A 78 5.92 -6.60 -2.62
CA GLN A 78 6.06 -6.39 -4.06
C GLN A 78 7.25 -5.47 -4.42
N SER A 79 7.73 -4.65 -3.48
CA SER A 79 8.73 -3.61 -3.74
C SER A 79 9.69 -3.45 -2.57
N MET A 80 10.93 -3.89 -2.77
CA MET A 80 12.01 -3.73 -1.77
C MET A 80 12.25 -2.26 -1.37
N PRO A 81 12.28 -1.27 -2.30
CA PRO A 81 12.41 0.13 -1.90
C PRO A 81 11.27 0.60 -1.00
N PHE A 82 10.03 0.19 -1.29
CA PHE A 82 8.87 0.53 -0.48
C PHE A 82 8.93 -0.13 0.90
N ALA A 83 9.32 -1.41 0.95
CA ALA A 83 9.51 -2.15 2.20
C ALA A 83 10.55 -1.48 3.10
N LEU A 84 11.68 -1.05 2.54
CA LEU A 84 12.70 -0.31 3.29
C LEU A 84 12.13 0.98 3.88
N LYS A 85 11.39 1.78 3.09
CA LYS A 85 10.78 3.03 3.61
C LYS A 85 9.88 2.75 4.81
N ILE A 86 8.98 1.77 4.72
CA ILE A 86 8.11 1.38 5.84
C ILE A 86 8.94 0.92 7.03
N HIS A 87 9.94 0.07 6.80
CA HIS A 87 10.80 -0.46 7.85
C HIS A 87 11.48 0.65 8.65
N TRP A 88 12.07 1.64 7.96
CA TRP A 88 12.69 2.79 8.61
C TRP A 88 11.69 3.66 9.36
N LEU A 89 10.52 3.92 8.79
CA LEU A 89 9.46 4.70 9.42
C LEU A 89 8.94 4.02 10.70
N VAL A 90 8.60 2.74 10.63
CA VAL A 90 8.10 1.98 11.79
C VAL A 90 9.17 1.82 12.86
N ARG A 91 10.43 1.58 12.46
CA ARG A 91 11.55 1.51 13.39
C ARG A 91 11.73 2.83 14.13
N SER A 92 11.70 3.96 13.41
CA SER A 92 11.77 5.28 14.03
C SER A 92 10.64 5.51 15.04
N ILE A 93 9.40 5.12 14.71
CA ILE A 93 8.26 5.24 15.65
C ILE A 93 8.46 4.35 16.88
N SER A 94 9.06 3.17 16.71
CA SER A 94 9.28 2.24 17.83
C SER A 94 10.34 2.73 18.83
N GLU A 95 11.26 3.58 18.40
CA GLU A 95 12.31 4.14 19.25
C GLU A 95 11.77 5.12 20.30
N ASP A 96 10.60 5.72 20.05
CA ASP A 96 9.89 6.55 21.02
C ASP A 96 9.36 5.75 22.22
N LYS A 97 9.40 4.40 22.16
CA LYS A 97 9.00 3.46 23.23
C LYS A 97 7.61 3.75 23.81
N THR A 98 6.70 4.25 22.97
CA THR A 98 5.30 4.45 23.37
C THR A 98 4.65 3.09 23.56
N PRO A 99 4.17 2.74 24.78
CA PRO A 99 3.74 1.38 25.10
C PRO A 99 2.59 0.89 24.21
N GLU A 100 1.67 1.79 23.82
CA GLU A 100 0.53 1.45 22.95
C GLU A 100 0.92 1.05 21.52
N LEU A 101 2.07 1.55 21.04
CA LEU A 101 2.51 1.34 19.66
C LEU A 101 3.65 0.34 19.55
N TYR A 102 4.43 0.16 20.61
CA TYR A 102 5.65 -0.62 20.58
C TYR A 102 5.41 -2.07 20.14
N GLU A 103 4.41 -2.74 20.71
CA GLU A 103 4.07 -4.12 20.35
C GLU A 103 3.60 -4.24 18.89
N ASN A 104 2.75 -3.31 18.44
CA ASN A 104 2.27 -3.25 17.06
C ASN A 104 3.42 -3.00 16.08
N ALA A 105 4.35 -2.10 16.44
CA ALA A 105 5.51 -1.77 15.64
C ALA A 105 6.46 -2.97 15.53
N MET A 106 6.74 -3.67 16.63
CA MET A 106 7.57 -4.88 16.60
C MET A 106 6.95 -5.98 15.73
N ALA A 107 5.63 -6.20 15.85
CA ALA A 107 4.91 -7.15 15.01
C ALA A 107 4.99 -6.76 13.53
N MET A 108 4.74 -5.49 13.21
CA MET A 108 4.80 -4.99 11.84
C MET A 108 6.22 -5.05 11.25
N LEU A 109 7.27 -4.76 12.03
CA LEU A 109 8.66 -4.89 11.60
C LEU A 109 9.00 -6.35 11.27
N SER A 110 8.64 -7.30 12.13
CA SER A 110 8.91 -8.72 11.88
C SER A 110 8.23 -9.21 10.60
N LEU A 111 6.99 -8.79 10.35
CA LEU A 111 6.27 -9.09 9.11
C LEU A 111 6.90 -8.41 7.89
N CYS A 112 7.36 -7.17 8.03
CA CYS A 112 8.03 -6.42 6.97
C CYS A 112 9.37 -7.08 6.59
N GLU A 113 10.18 -7.48 7.58
CA GLU A 113 11.44 -8.21 7.35
C GLU A 113 11.18 -9.53 6.61
N ALA A 114 10.14 -10.28 7.00
CA ALA A 114 9.73 -11.49 6.30
C ALA A 114 9.25 -11.21 4.85
N ALA A 115 8.51 -10.12 4.64
CA ALA A 115 8.06 -9.70 3.31
C ALA A 115 9.25 -9.27 2.43
N MET A 116 10.27 -8.61 3.00
CA MET A 116 11.48 -8.19 2.28
C MET A 116 12.28 -9.37 1.75
N VAL A 117 12.45 -10.43 2.55
CA VAL A 117 13.17 -11.65 2.12
C VAL A 117 12.44 -12.33 0.96
N ASN A 118 11.11 -12.24 0.95
CA ASN A 118 10.26 -12.81 -0.09
C ASN A 118 9.94 -11.84 -1.23
N SER A 119 10.43 -10.59 -1.17
CA SER A 119 10.13 -9.61 -2.20
C SER A 119 10.72 -10.10 -3.50
N THR A 120 9.85 -10.28 -4.50
CA THR A 120 10.26 -10.82 -5.79
C THR A 120 11.29 -9.85 -6.36
N VAL A 121 12.54 -10.29 -6.48
CA VAL A 121 13.49 -9.63 -7.37
C VAL A 121 12.79 -9.65 -8.71
N ALA A 122 12.42 -8.49 -9.24
CA ALA A 122 11.85 -8.37 -10.56
C ALA A 122 12.83 -9.02 -11.55
N VAL A 123 12.65 -10.30 -11.84
CA VAL A 123 13.25 -10.95 -13.00
C VAL A 123 12.69 -10.15 -14.14
N GLY A 124 13.58 -9.39 -14.78
CA GLY A 124 13.22 -8.43 -15.81
C GLY A 124 12.24 -9.07 -16.78
N LYS A 125 11.14 -8.36 -17.08
CA LYS A 125 10.49 -8.51 -18.37
C LYS A 125 11.54 -8.10 -19.40
N THR A 126 12.35 -9.05 -19.85
CA THR A 126 12.95 -8.96 -21.18
C THR A 126 11.79 -8.99 -22.15
N ASP A 127 11.60 -7.88 -22.85
CA ASP A 127 10.81 -7.81 -24.06
C ASP A 127 11.37 -8.84 -25.07
N GLU A 128 10.85 -10.07 -25.04
CA GLU A 128 10.95 -11.00 -26.16
C GLU A 128 9.98 -10.51 -27.24
N ALA A 129 10.48 -9.54 -28.01
CA ALA A 129 9.89 -9.13 -29.26
C ALA A 129 9.90 -10.32 -30.24
N ALA A 130 8.71 -10.83 -30.51
CA ALA A 130 8.27 -11.43 -31.77
C ALA A 130 9.35 -11.99 -32.71
N ASP A 131 9.63 -13.29 -32.62
CA ASP A 131 10.11 -14.06 -33.77
C ASP A 131 9.00 -15.03 -34.20
N GLY A 132 8.24 -14.60 -35.22
CA GLY A 132 7.28 -15.46 -35.90
C GLY A 132 8.01 -16.47 -36.80
N PRO A 133 7.40 -17.62 -37.14
CA PRO A 133 8.10 -18.69 -37.83
C PRO A 133 8.55 -18.24 -39.24
N PRO A 134 9.68 -18.78 -39.75
CA PRO A 134 10.26 -18.32 -41.01
C PRO A 134 9.31 -18.59 -42.17
N ARG A 135 8.97 -17.53 -42.92
CA ARG A 135 8.18 -17.64 -44.15
C ARG A 135 9.01 -18.38 -45.19
N VAL A 136 8.54 -19.55 -45.58
CA VAL A 136 9.08 -20.33 -46.70
C VAL A 136 9.04 -19.45 -47.95
N GLN A 137 10.21 -19.03 -48.40
CA GLN A 137 10.34 -18.27 -49.63
C GLN A 137 10.26 -19.24 -50.80
N ARG A 138 9.09 -19.27 -51.46
CA ARG A 138 8.93 -19.90 -52.78
C ARG A 138 9.93 -19.24 -53.73
N MET A 139 10.93 -19.99 -54.18
CA MET A 139 11.63 -19.70 -55.43
C MET A 139 11.15 -20.70 -56.47
N LEU A 140 10.59 -20.13 -57.55
CA LEU A 140 10.43 -20.63 -58.92
C LEU A 140 10.38 -22.16 -59.13
#